data_AF-A0A3A4SVL8-F1
#
_entry.id   AF-A0A3A4SVL8-F1
#
_cell.length_a   1.000
_cell.length_b   1.000
_cell.length_c   1.000
_cell.angle_alpha   90.00
_cell.angle_beta   90.00
_cell.angle_gamma   90.00
#
_symmetry.space_group_name_H-M   'P 1'
#
loop_
_entity.id
_entity.type
_entity.pdbx_description
1 polymer ?
#
loop_
_entity_poly.entity_id
_entity_poly.type
_entity_poly.pdbx_seq_one_letter_code
_entity_poly.pdbx_strand_id
1 'polypeptide(L)'
;MGKDLLETISAIATLVTPVLLIVLGGIGWLIQNKIESSQTRQDAQASRIRELEDKLREDRIATYNSLLEPFFLLFTSEAAFAQDPKFKNKIKNDIAIAKMLSVEYRQVGFKLSLIANDSVVRAYNKLMQFFYHIELDLRPIDDKTHDWIALMGALLLEIRKSMGNESSKLDRWEMIEWFMSDAPKIKESYESSPH
;
A
#
# COMPACT_ATOMS: atom_id res chain seq x y z
N MET A 1 58.13 54.13 22.70
CA MET A 1 58.15 52.67 22.44
C MET A 1 56.81 52.09 21.95
N GLY A 2 55.75 52.90 21.73
CA GLY A 2 54.44 52.37 21.27
C GLY A 2 54.14 52.51 19.77
N LYS A 3 54.83 53.41 19.04
CA LYS A 3 54.58 53.67 17.60
C LYS A 3 55.15 52.58 16.68
N ASP A 4 56.41 52.18 16.88
CA ASP A 4 57.03 51.09 16.09
C ASP A 4 56.30 49.74 16.25
N LEU A 5 55.77 49.46 17.45
CA LEU A 5 54.95 48.27 17.68
C LEU A 5 53.64 48.30 16.90
N LEU A 6 52.96 49.46 16.86
CA LEU A 6 51.72 49.63 16.10
C LEU A 6 51.97 49.56 14.58
N GLU A 7 53.07 50.13 14.08
CA GLU A 7 53.44 50.05 12.67
C GLU A 7 53.85 48.64 12.24
N THR A 8 54.57 47.92 13.10
CA THR A 8 54.95 46.52 12.86
C THR A 8 53.72 45.61 12.83
N ILE A 9 52.78 45.79 13.77
CA ILE A 9 51.50 45.05 13.81
C ILE A 9 50.64 45.38 12.57
N SER A 10 50.57 46.65 12.19
CA SER A 10 49.86 47.11 10.99
C SER A 10 50.42 46.47 9.72
N ALA A 11 51.74 46.48 9.53
CA ALA A 11 52.40 45.91 8.36
C ALA A 11 52.23 44.38 8.26
N ILE A 12 52.28 43.68 9.40
CA ILE A 12 51.98 42.25 9.47
C ILE A 12 50.51 42.00 9.12
N ALA A 13 49.59 42.84 9.60
CA ALA A 13 48.17 42.71 9.28
C ALA A 13 47.89 42.86 7.78
N THR A 14 48.52 43.82 7.07
CA THR A 14 48.33 43.99 5.62
C THR A 14 48.86 42.82 4.80
N LEU A 15 49.94 42.18 5.24
CA LEU A 15 50.52 41.01 4.56
C LEU A 15 49.73 39.72 4.82
N VAL A 16 49.19 39.57 6.03
CA VAL A 16 48.52 38.36 6.49
C VAL A 16 47.04 38.33 6.07
N THR A 17 46.37 39.48 5.99
CA THR A 17 44.93 39.56 5.63
C THR A 17 44.58 38.89 4.30
N PRO A 18 45.32 39.09 3.18
CA PRO A 18 45.01 38.42 1.91
C PRO A 18 45.14 36.89 1.99
N VAL A 19 46.14 36.40 2.72
CA VAL A 19 46.36 34.96 2.94
C VAL A 19 45.21 34.36 3.74
N LEU A 20 44.77 35.07 4.79
CA LEU A 20 43.64 34.66 5.63
C LEU A 20 42.33 34.60 4.82
N LEU A 21 42.08 35.56 3.94
CA LEU A 21 40.91 35.57 3.05
C LEU A 21 40.92 34.39 2.07
N ILE A 22 42.07 34.06 1.48
CA ILE A 22 42.21 32.91 0.58
C ILE A 22 41.95 31.60 1.33
N VAL A 23 42.49 31.44 2.54
CA VAL A 23 42.28 30.25 3.36
C VAL A 23 40.82 30.11 3.78
N LEU A 24 40.18 31.19 4.24
CA LEU A 24 38.77 31.20 4.62
C LEU A 24 37.85 30.89 3.42
N GLY A 25 38.14 31.46 2.25
CA GLY A 25 37.41 31.16 1.01
C GLY A 25 37.54 29.69 0.58
N GLY A 26 38.76 29.13 0.66
CA GLY A 26 39.01 27.72 0.37
C GLY A 26 38.27 26.75 1.32
N ILE A 27 38.25 27.07 2.62
CA ILE A 27 37.49 26.30 3.62
C ILE A 27 35.98 26.41 3.35
N GLY A 28 35.48 27.62 3.06
CA GLY A 28 34.08 27.83 2.71
C GLY A 28 33.65 27.01 1.49
N TRP A 29 34.46 26.99 0.44
CA TRP A 29 34.21 26.20 -0.78
C TRP A 29 34.18 24.68 -0.50
N LEU A 30 35.12 24.17 0.30
CA LEU A 30 35.14 22.75 0.67
C LEU A 30 33.90 22.33 1.48
N ILE A 31 33.44 23.19 2.41
CA ILE A 31 32.23 22.94 3.20
C ILE A 31 30.99 22.97 2.31
N GLN A 32 30.86 23.99 1.45
CA GLN A 32 29.73 24.12 0.53
C GLN A 32 29.65 22.93 -0.43
N ASN A 33 30.77 22.55 -1.05
CA ASN A 33 30.83 21.41 -1.98
C ASN A 33 30.45 20.08 -1.29
N LYS A 34 30.84 19.90 -0.02
CA LYS A 34 30.45 18.72 0.77
C LYS A 34 28.95 18.70 1.09
N ILE A 35 28.36 19.85 1.40
CA ILE A 35 26.93 19.97 1.70
C ILE A 35 26.10 19.74 0.43
N GLU A 36 26.42 20.43 -0.66
CA GLU A 36 25.72 20.31 -1.95
C GLU A 36 25.76 18.87 -2.48
N SER A 37 26.93 18.22 -2.43
CA SER A 37 27.05 16.82 -2.84
C SER A 37 26.28 15.86 -1.94
N SER A 38 26.17 16.14 -0.64
CA SER A 38 25.36 15.34 0.29
C SER A 38 23.85 15.51 0.05
N GLN A 39 23.39 16.74 -0.19
CA GLN A 39 21.99 17.05 -0.50
C GLN A 39 21.58 16.43 -1.84
N THR A 40 22.41 16.58 -2.88
CA THR A 40 22.17 15.98 -4.20
C THR A 40 22.02 14.47 -4.12
N ARG A 41 22.81 13.79 -3.27
CA ARG A 41 22.70 12.34 -3.04
C ARG A 41 21.39 11.97 -2.34
N GLN A 42 20.99 12.76 -1.33
CA GLN A 42 19.72 12.54 -0.63
C GLN A 42 18.53 12.75 -1.57
N ASP A 43 18.54 13.80 -2.38
CA ASP A 43 17.49 14.10 -3.36
C ASP A 43 17.42 13.03 -4.45
N ALA A 44 18.57 12.57 -4.95
CA ALA A 44 18.64 11.46 -5.92
C ALA A 44 18.12 10.15 -5.31
N GLN A 45 18.45 9.86 -4.05
CA GLN A 45 17.96 8.68 -3.35
C GLN A 45 16.44 8.77 -3.10
N ALA A 46 15.94 9.92 -2.65
CA ALA A 46 14.51 10.15 -2.45
C ALA A 46 13.73 10.05 -3.76
N SER A 47 14.25 10.60 -4.85
CA SER A 47 13.64 10.49 -6.19
C SER A 47 13.61 9.04 -6.66
N ARG A 48 14.70 8.29 -6.46
CA ARG A 48 14.75 6.86 -6.80
C ARG A 48 13.78 6.04 -5.95
N ILE A 49 13.64 6.34 -4.66
CA ILE A 49 12.67 5.67 -3.78
C ILE A 49 11.25 5.93 -4.29
N ARG A 50 10.90 7.18 -4.61
CA ARG A 50 9.60 7.54 -5.19
C ARG A 50 9.34 6.81 -6.51
N GLU A 51 10.32 6.76 -7.41
CA GLU A 51 10.18 6.05 -8.69
C GLU A 51 9.94 4.54 -8.47
N LEU A 52 10.66 3.93 -7.53
CA LEU A 52 10.45 2.53 -7.16
C LEU A 52 9.08 2.33 -6.51
N GLU A 53 8.63 3.23 -5.65
CA GLU A 53 7.31 3.20 -5.03
C GLU A 53 6.19 3.33 -6.07
N ASP A 54 6.36 4.18 -7.09
CA ASP A 54 5.40 4.35 -8.18
C ASP A 54 5.32 3.09 -9.04
N LYS A 55 6.47 2.50 -9.41
CA LYS A 55 6.50 1.22 -10.14
C LYS A 55 5.84 0.10 -9.33
N LEU A 56 6.16 0.00 -8.04
CA LEU A 56 5.54 -0.96 -7.12
C LEU A 56 4.05 -0.68 -6.93
N ARG A 57 3.61 0.58 -7.01
CA ARG A 57 2.20 0.96 -6.94
C ARG A 57 1.42 0.44 -8.14
N GLU A 58 1.95 0.59 -9.35
CA GLU A 58 1.33 0.02 -10.55
C GLU A 58 1.22 -1.51 -10.45
N ASP A 59 2.30 -2.17 -10.03
CA ASP A 59 2.31 -3.62 -9.80
C ASP A 59 1.31 -4.07 -8.74
N ARG A 60 1.16 -3.30 -7.66
CA ARG A 60 0.17 -3.52 -6.61
C ARG A 60 -1.24 -3.39 -7.15
N ILE A 61 -1.56 -2.32 -7.89
CA ILE A 61 -2.88 -2.12 -8.50
C ILE A 61 -3.24 -3.29 -9.41
N ALA A 62 -2.33 -3.67 -10.30
CA ALA A 62 -2.55 -4.78 -11.22
C ALA A 62 -2.82 -6.09 -10.47
N THR A 63 -2.03 -6.35 -9.42
CA THR A 63 -2.19 -7.56 -8.59
C THR A 63 -3.50 -7.54 -7.82
N TYR A 64 -3.89 -6.41 -7.23
CA TYR A 64 -5.17 -6.26 -6.53
C TYR A 64 -6.36 -6.45 -7.47
N ASN A 65 -6.32 -5.90 -8.68
CA ASN A 65 -7.39 -6.09 -9.67
C ASN A 65 -7.54 -7.57 -10.05
N SER A 66 -6.43 -8.27 -10.33
CA SER A 66 -6.47 -9.69 -10.64
C SER A 66 -6.93 -10.53 -9.45
N LEU A 67 -6.58 -10.13 -8.22
CA LEU A 67 -6.99 -10.81 -6.99
C LEU A 67 -8.49 -10.64 -6.74
N LEU A 68 -9.04 -9.45 -7.00
CA LEU A 68 -10.44 -9.15 -6.72
C LEU A 68 -11.40 -9.68 -7.80
N GLU A 69 -10.89 -10.06 -8.97
CA GLU A 69 -11.70 -10.48 -10.12
C GLU A 69 -12.71 -11.61 -9.81
N PRO A 70 -12.35 -12.71 -9.12
CA PRO A 70 -13.33 -13.76 -8.82
C PRO A 70 -14.43 -13.29 -7.87
N PHE A 71 -14.13 -12.34 -7.00
CA PHE A 71 -15.11 -11.78 -6.07
C PHE A 71 -16.09 -10.85 -6.78
N PHE A 72 -15.65 -10.09 -7.80
CA PHE A 72 -16.57 -9.32 -8.63
C PHE A 72 -17.62 -10.22 -9.31
N LEU A 73 -17.22 -11.44 -9.71
CA LEU A 73 -18.17 -12.42 -10.24
C LEU A 73 -19.17 -12.87 -9.18
N LEU A 74 -18.73 -13.14 -7.95
CA LEU A 74 -19.62 -13.54 -6.84
C LEU A 74 -20.63 -12.46 -6.48
N PHE A 75 -20.21 -11.19 -6.47
CA PHE A 75 -21.07 -10.06 -6.13
C PHE A 75 -21.96 -9.57 -7.27
N THR A 76 -21.76 -10.07 -8.49
CA THR A 76 -22.66 -9.75 -9.60
C THR A 76 -23.98 -10.49 -9.41
N SER A 77 -25.11 -9.77 -9.51
CA SER A 77 -26.45 -10.37 -9.43
C SER A 77 -26.64 -11.43 -10.52
N GLU A 78 -27.41 -12.49 -10.22
CA GLU A 78 -27.73 -13.54 -11.21
C GLU A 78 -28.36 -12.95 -12.49
N ALA A 79 -29.23 -11.94 -12.33
CA ALA A 79 -29.87 -11.26 -13.45
C ALA A 79 -28.87 -10.54 -14.35
N ALA A 80 -27.90 -9.81 -13.79
CA ALA A 80 -26.87 -9.14 -14.56
C ALA A 80 -25.90 -10.14 -15.20
N PHE A 81 -25.54 -11.20 -14.46
CA PHE A 81 -24.64 -12.24 -14.94
C PHE A 81 -25.22 -13.00 -16.14
N ALA A 82 -26.50 -13.36 -16.10
CA ALA A 82 -27.17 -14.10 -17.17
C ALA A 82 -27.33 -13.28 -18.47
N GLN A 83 -27.32 -11.95 -18.39
CA GLN A 83 -27.42 -11.05 -19.54
C GLN A 83 -26.08 -10.82 -20.25
N ASP A 84 -24.95 -11.12 -19.61
CA ASP A 84 -23.63 -10.94 -20.20
C ASP A 84 -23.36 -11.99 -21.29
N PRO A 85 -23.09 -11.58 -22.55
CA PRO A 85 -22.77 -12.50 -23.64
C PRO A 85 -21.58 -13.44 -23.34
N LYS A 86 -20.63 -13.00 -22.51
CA LYS A 86 -19.42 -13.75 -22.12
C LYS A 86 -19.73 -14.94 -21.18
N PHE A 87 -20.83 -14.86 -20.45
CA PHE A 87 -21.19 -15.81 -19.39
C PHE A 87 -22.47 -16.59 -19.67
N LYS A 88 -23.05 -16.44 -20.86
CA LYS A 88 -24.24 -17.16 -21.31
C LYS A 88 -24.11 -18.68 -21.07
N ASN A 89 -25.12 -19.27 -20.43
CA ASN A 89 -25.21 -20.70 -20.08
C ASN A 89 -24.15 -21.22 -19.09
N LYS A 90 -23.48 -20.35 -18.34
CA LYS A 90 -22.53 -20.76 -17.30
C LYS A 90 -23.12 -20.54 -15.90
N ILE A 91 -22.73 -21.37 -14.94
CA ILE A 91 -23.14 -21.22 -13.54
C ILE A 91 -22.13 -20.30 -12.84
N LYS A 92 -22.61 -19.19 -12.28
CA LYS A 92 -21.78 -18.12 -11.69
C LYS A 92 -20.84 -18.64 -10.60
N ASN A 93 -21.39 -19.42 -9.68
CA ASN A 93 -20.65 -19.99 -8.55
C ASN A 93 -19.54 -20.94 -9.02
N ASP A 94 -19.81 -21.80 -10.01
CA ASP A 94 -18.83 -22.74 -10.55
C ASP A 94 -17.65 -22.02 -11.21
N ILE A 95 -17.90 -20.92 -11.94
CA ILE A 95 -16.82 -20.13 -12.55
C ILE A 95 -15.99 -19.44 -11.49
N ALA A 96 -16.64 -18.79 -10.52
CA ALA A 96 -15.93 -18.06 -9.47
C ALA A 96 -15.04 -19.01 -8.66
N ILE A 97 -15.58 -20.16 -8.25
CA ILE A 97 -14.85 -21.20 -7.52
C ILE A 97 -13.71 -21.76 -8.38
N ALA A 98 -13.98 -22.16 -9.63
CA ALA A 98 -12.96 -22.70 -10.52
C ALA A 98 -11.81 -21.70 -10.74
N LYS A 99 -12.12 -20.41 -10.82
CA LYS A 99 -11.12 -19.35 -10.97
C LYS A 99 -10.29 -19.17 -9.71
N MET A 100 -10.91 -19.20 -8.53
CA MET A 100 -10.18 -19.13 -7.24
C MET A 100 -9.29 -20.35 -6.99
N LEU A 101 -9.64 -21.51 -7.54
CA LEU A 101 -8.85 -22.74 -7.43
C LEU A 101 -7.75 -22.86 -8.51
N SER A 102 -7.74 -21.97 -9.50
CA SER A 102 -6.84 -22.03 -10.64
C SER A 102 -5.38 -21.74 -10.26
N VAL A 103 -4.45 -22.22 -11.08
CA VAL A 103 -3.02 -21.96 -10.88
C VAL A 103 -2.72 -20.48 -11.03
N GLU A 104 -3.39 -19.81 -11.98
CA GLU A 104 -3.26 -18.39 -12.25
C GLU A 104 -3.66 -17.56 -11.02
N TYR A 105 -4.76 -17.91 -10.36
CA TYR A 105 -5.17 -17.21 -9.14
C TYR A 105 -4.19 -17.45 -7.98
N ARG A 106 -3.66 -18.67 -7.84
CA ARG A 106 -2.59 -18.95 -6.86
C ARG A 106 -1.34 -18.11 -7.13
N GLN A 107 -0.95 -17.94 -8.40
CA GLN A 107 0.17 -17.06 -8.78
C GLN A 107 -0.09 -15.61 -8.36
N VAL A 108 -1.31 -15.11 -8.54
CA VAL A 108 -1.71 -13.76 -8.06
C VAL A 108 -1.60 -13.67 -6.54
N GLY A 109 -2.08 -14.67 -5.79
CA GLY A 109 -1.93 -14.74 -4.33
C GLY A 109 -0.47 -14.77 -3.87
N PHE A 110 0.40 -15.50 -4.57
CA PHE A 110 1.85 -15.46 -4.31
C PHE A 110 2.44 -14.08 -4.61
N LYS A 111 2.11 -13.48 -5.77
CA LYS A 111 2.58 -12.12 -6.12
C LYS A 111 2.14 -11.10 -5.05
N LEU A 112 0.91 -11.19 -4.56
CA LEU A 112 0.38 -10.35 -3.47
C LEU A 112 1.30 -10.39 -2.24
N SER A 113 1.72 -11.59 -1.82
CA SER A 113 2.58 -11.75 -0.63
C SER A 113 3.96 -11.09 -0.76
N LEU A 114 4.42 -10.84 -1.99
CA LEU A 114 5.73 -10.23 -2.26
C LEU A 114 5.70 -8.70 -2.35
N ILE A 115 4.55 -8.14 -2.75
CA ILE A 115 4.46 -6.70 -3.10
C ILE A 115 3.50 -5.90 -2.23
N ALA A 116 2.55 -6.56 -1.57
CA ALA A 116 1.53 -5.88 -0.77
C ALA A 116 2.04 -5.58 0.64
N ASN A 117 1.44 -4.58 1.29
CA ASN A 117 1.76 -4.27 2.68
C ASN A 117 1.32 -5.41 3.60
N ASP A 118 2.00 -5.59 4.73
CA ASP A 118 1.72 -6.61 5.74
C ASP A 118 0.23 -6.71 6.12
N SER A 119 -0.45 -5.58 6.27
CA SER A 119 -1.86 -5.57 6.69
C SER A 119 -2.77 -6.19 5.62
N VAL A 120 -2.48 -5.94 4.34
CA VAL A 120 -3.18 -6.54 3.20
C VAL A 120 -2.93 -8.04 3.16
N VAL A 121 -1.67 -8.47 3.32
CA VAL A 121 -1.31 -9.89 3.35
C VAL A 121 -2.01 -10.61 4.50
N ARG A 122 -2.06 -10.00 5.69
CA ARG A 122 -2.79 -10.56 6.84
C ARG A 122 -4.30 -10.66 6.58
N ALA A 123 -4.91 -9.62 6.00
CA ALA A 123 -6.33 -9.64 5.68
C ALA A 123 -6.67 -10.73 4.65
N TYR A 124 -5.86 -10.84 3.59
CA TYR A 124 -5.99 -11.88 2.58
C TYR A 124 -5.82 -13.28 3.17
N ASN A 125 -4.81 -13.47 4.02
CA ASN A 125 -4.60 -14.76 4.69
C ASN A 125 -5.81 -15.14 5.54
N LYS A 126 -6.40 -14.22 6.33
CA LYS A 126 -7.61 -14.51 7.11
C LYS A 126 -8.77 -14.95 6.21
N LEU A 127 -8.98 -14.24 5.10
CA LEU A 127 -10.01 -14.58 4.11
C LEU A 127 -9.80 -15.98 3.51
N MET A 128 -8.58 -16.28 3.08
CA MET A 128 -8.27 -17.58 2.47
C MET A 128 -8.32 -18.72 3.49
N GLN A 129 -7.85 -18.48 4.71
CA GLN A 129 -7.94 -19.47 5.80
C GLN A 129 -9.40 -19.80 6.10
N PHE A 130 -10.32 -18.82 6.07
CA PHE A 130 -11.74 -19.09 6.18
C PHE A 130 -12.22 -20.07 5.11
N PHE A 131 -11.92 -19.84 3.83
CA PHE A 131 -12.34 -20.74 2.75
C PHE A 131 -11.71 -22.14 2.84
N TYR A 132 -10.49 -22.27 3.34
CA TYR A 132 -9.87 -23.59 3.54
C TYR A 132 -10.49 -24.41 4.68
N HIS A 133 -11.14 -23.76 5.63
CA HIS A 133 -11.75 -24.43 6.79
C HIS A 133 -13.29 -24.46 6.74
N ILE A 134 -13.91 -23.85 5.73
CA ILE A 134 -15.37 -23.71 5.64
C ILE A 134 -16.13 -25.05 5.58
N GLU A 135 -15.50 -26.08 5.02
CA GLU A 135 -16.06 -27.44 4.92
C GLU A 135 -16.11 -28.15 6.28
N LEU A 136 -15.19 -27.79 7.18
CA LEU A 136 -15.10 -28.35 8.54
C LEU A 136 -15.95 -27.56 9.55
N ASP A 137 -16.37 -26.36 9.18
CA ASP A 137 -17.20 -25.50 10.00
C ASP A 137 -18.66 -26.02 10.00
N LEU A 138 -19.23 -26.30 11.17
CA LEU A 138 -20.59 -26.81 11.32
C LEU A 138 -21.65 -25.71 11.50
N ARG A 139 -21.25 -24.44 11.53
CA ARG A 139 -22.17 -23.31 11.69
C ARG A 139 -23.15 -23.21 10.52
N PRO A 140 -24.33 -22.59 10.74
CA PRO A 140 -25.26 -22.25 9.67
C PRO A 140 -24.58 -21.51 8.50
N ILE A 141 -25.11 -21.71 7.29
CA ILE A 141 -24.59 -21.05 6.08
C ILE A 141 -24.66 -19.51 6.19
N ASP A 142 -25.66 -18.99 6.90
CA ASP A 142 -25.83 -17.55 7.08
C ASP A 142 -24.70 -16.95 7.93
N ASP A 143 -24.32 -17.61 9.04
CA ASP A 143 -23.20 -17.18 9.88
C ASP A 143 -21.88 -17.21 9.10
N LYS A 144 -21.64 -18.29 8.35
CA LYS A 144 -20.50 -18.38 7.43
C LYS A 144 -20.53 -17.26 6.39
N THR A 145 -21.72 -16.92 5.91
CA THR A 145 -21.93 -15.87 4.92
C THR A 145 -21.52 -14.51 5.47
N HIS A 146 -21.96 -14.19 6.68
CA HIS A 146 -21.60 -12.97 7.37
C HIS A 146 -20.09 -12.85 7.59
N ASP A 147 -19.42 -13.95 7.98
CA ASP A 147 -17.98 -13.98 8.22
C ASP A 147 -17.15 -13.70 6.97
N TRP A 148 -17.44 -14.37 5.85
CA TRP A 148 -16.65 -14.16 4.63
C TRP A 148 -16.87 -12.76 4.06
N ILE A 149 -18.07 -12.21 4.21
CA ILE A 149 -18.38 -10.82 3.83
C ILE A 149 -17.59 -9.84 4.70
N ALA A 150 -17.54 -10.05 6.03
CA ALA A 150 -16.75 -9.23 6.94
C ALA A 150 -15.24 -9.31 6.63
N LEU A 151 -14.73 -10.49 6.27
CA LEU A 151 -13.34 -10.71 5.87
C LEU A 151 -13.02 -10.04 4.52
N MET A 152 -13.96 -10.07 3.58
CA MET A 152 -13.85 -9.35 2.30
C MET A 152 -13.78 -7.84 2.51
N GLY A 153 -14.71 -7.28 3.28
CA GLY A 153 -14.70 -5.86 3.62
C GLY A 153 -13.41 -5.42 4.29
N ALA A 154 -12.85 -6.26 5.17
CA ALA A 154 -11.56 -6.00 5.81
C ALA A 154 -10.40 -6.00 4.80
N LEU A 155 -10.37 -6.95 3.85
CA LEU A 155 -9.38 -6.98 2.78
C LEU A 155 -9.46 -5.71 1.90
N LEU A 156 -10.66 -5.31 1.49
CA LEU A 156 -10.88 -4.09 0.70
C LEU A 156 -10.42 -2.83 1.42
N LEU A 157 -10.69 -2.74 2.73
CA LEU A 157 -10.26 -1.61 3.55
C LEU A 157 -8.72 -1.54 3.63
N GLU A 158 -8.05 -2.67 3.85
CA GLU A 158 -6.57 -2.70 3.90
C GLU A 158 -5.94 -2.40 2.54
N ILE A 159 -6.53 -2.90 1.44
CA ILE A 159 -6.12 -2.52 0.09
C ILE A 159 -6.24 -1.01 -0.08
N ARG A 160 -7.38 -0.41 0.27
CA ARG A 160 -7.63 1.04 0.19
C ARG A 160 -6.58 1.85 0.97
N LYS A 161 -6.27 1.44 2.20
CA LYS A 161 -5.22 2.06 3.03
C LYS A 161 -3.86 1.99 2.35
N SER A 162 -3.48 0.81 1.84
CA SER A 162 -2.21 0.60 1.14
C SER A 162 -2.04 1.45 -0.13
N MET A 163 -3.15 1.94 -0.70
CA MET A 163 -3.19 2.80 -1.88
C MET A 163 -3.07 4.30 -1.56
N GLY A 164 -2.79 4.68 -0.31
CA GLY A 164 -2.57 6.06 0.14
C GLY A 164 -3.69 6.63 1.01
N ASN A 165 -4.64 5.81 1.47
CA ASN A 165 -5.74 6.24 2.36
C ASN A 165 -5.56 5.72 3.79
N GLU A 166 -4.36 5.79 4.34
CA GLU A 166 -4.03 5.22 5.66
C GLU A 166 -4.89 5.80 6.79
N SER A 167 -5.27 7.08 6.67
CA SER A 167 -6.11 7.81 7.63
C SER A 167 -7.62 7.60 7.42
N SER A 168 -8.02 6.62 6.58
CA SER A 168 -9.43 6.31 6.34
C SER A 168 -10.15 6.03 7.65
N LYS A 169 -11.29 6.70 7.84
CA LYS A 169 -12.21 6.46 8.97
C LYS A 169 -13.30 5.45 8.65
N LEU A 170 -13.35 4.98 7.41
CA LEU A 170 -14.30 3.96 6.98
C LEU A 170 -14.05 2.64 7.71
N ASP A 171 -15.12 1.99 8.13
CA ASP A 171 -15.12 0.63 8.62
C ASP A 171 -15.16 -0.40 7.46
N ARG A 172 -15.12 -1.70 7.81
CA ARG A 172 -15.12 -2.79 6.83
C ARG A 172 -16.44 -2.94 6.07
N TRP A 173 -17.55 -2.56 6.69
CA TRP A 173 -18.90 -2.69 6.16
C TRP A 173 -19.19 -1.57 5.16
N GLU A 174 -18.75 -0.35 5.46
CA GLU A 174 -18.82 0.80 4.56
C GLU A 174 -18.09 0.54 3.22
N MET A 175 -17.14 -0.40 3.19
CA MET A 175 -16.46 -0.80 1.94
C MET A 175 -17.36 -1.59 0.97
N ILE A 176 -18.45 -2.20 1.47
CA ILE A 176 -19.29 -3.14 0.73
C ILE A 176 -20.76 -2.73 0.64
N GLU A 177 -21.20 -1.74 1.42
CA GLU A 177 -22.58 -1.23 1.43
C GLU A 177 -23.09 -0.78 0.06
N TRP A 178 -22.22 -0.27 -0.81
CA TRP A 178 -22.65 0.29 -2.10
C TRP A 178 -23.12 -0.77 -3.11
N PHE A 179 -22.79 -2.04 -2.94
CA PHE A 179 -23.22 -3.12 -3.83
C PHE A 179 -24.07 -4.21 -3.15
N MET A 180 -24.46 -3.99 -1.89
CA MET A 180 -25.26 -4.93 -1.10
C MET A 180 -26.44 -4.22 -0.44
N SER A 181 -27.67 -4.62 -0.76
CA SER A 181 -28.88 -4.00 -0.22
C SER A 181 -29.15 -4.35 1.25
N ASP A 182 -28.52 -5.40 1.76
CA ASP A 182 -28.71 -5.99 3.08
C ASP A 182 -27.50 -5.87 4.00
N ALA A 183 -26.46 -5.13 3.60
CA ALA A 183 -25.23 -4.94 4.39
C ALA A 183 -25.48 -4.51 5.85
N PRO A 184 -26.41 -3.58 6.18
CA PRO A 184 -26.69 -3.21 7.56
C PRO A 184 -27.21 -4.38 8.42
N LYS A 185 -28.06 -5.24 7.84
CA LYS A 185 -28.64 -6.40 8.55
C LYS A 185 -27.60 -7.49 8.78
N ILE A 186 -26.73 -7.69 7.79
CA ILE A 186 -25.60 -8.63 7.89
C ILE A 186 -24.62 -8.16 8.97
N LYS A 187 -24.32 -6.85 9.03
CA LYS A 187 -23.49 -6.26 10.09
C LYS A 187 -24.05 -6.54 11.48
N GLU A 188 -25.32 -6.24 11.70
CA GLU A 188 -25.99 -6.46 13.00
C GLU A 188 -25.98 -7.95 13.40
N SER A 189 -26.24 -8.84 12.44
CA SER A 189 -26.21 -10.29 12.66
C SER A 189 -24.80 -10.78 12.96
N TYR A 190 -23.78 -10.26 12.28
CA TYR A 190 -22.39 -10.58 12.56
C TYR A 190 -21.97 -10.12 13.95
N GLU A 191 -22.29 -8.88 14.33
CA GLU A 191 -21.87 -8.30 15.62
C GLU A 191 -22.57 -8.94 16.84
N SER A 192 -23.73 -9.59 16.63
CA SER A 192 -24.45 -10.32 17.68
C SER A 192 -24.02 -11.78 17.84
N SER A 193 -23.29 -12.34 16.86
CA SER A 193 -22.77 -13.70 16.93
C SER A 193 -21.45 -13.79 17.70
N PRO A 194 -21.26 -14.84 18.55
CA PRO A 194 -19.97 -15.10 19.18
C PRO A 194 -18.99 -15.68 18.16
N HIS A 195 -17.93 -14.92 17.83
CA HIS A 195 -16.86 -15.30 16.91
C HIS A 195 -15.57 -15.68 17.63
#